data_AF-A0A3D5Q8A9-F1
#
_entry.id   AF-A0A3D5Q8A9-F1
#
_cell.length_a   1.000
_cell.length_b   1.000
_cell.length_c   1.000
_cell.angle_alpha   90.00
_cell.angle_beta   90.00
_cell.angle_gamma   90.00
#
_symmetry.space_group_name_H-M   'P 1'
#
loop_
_entity.id
_entity.type
_entity.pdbx_description
1 polymer ?
#
loop_
_entity_poly.entity_id
_entity_poly.type
_entity_poly.pdbx_seq_one_letter_code
_entity_poly.pdbx_strand_id
1 'polypeptide(L)'
;MIEFLLNGRNEKVDQIDPNLSILEWLRTKMRLTGTKEGCASGDCGACTVITRTPGQQGNIRYEAINSCISLIGSLHGKELITVDAFRQEPGHPVQRAMMEQHGAQCGFCTPGIVMSLVALHANKEDTVPDDHRLLEALSGNLCRCTGYRPIIEAGRQALVQEWAPEAQHPAASLGRARDGGDKATIHQDSITLNSPEGPRYNAPVSLDELRTLRREFPESRLVAGSTDLALEITQQLKTLDHMISVERVEELKSCRQQGDEL
;
A
#
# COMPACT_ATOMS: atom_id res chain seq x y z
N MET A 1 17.62 -7.59 5.27
CA MET A 1 16.32 -8.08 5.76
C MET A 1 15.37 -6.89 5.85
N ILE A 2 14.08 -7.10 5.61
CA ILE A 2 13.02 -6.14 5.91
C ILE A 2 12.09 -6.73 6.96
N GLU A 3 11.61 -5.85 7.85
CA GLU A 3 10.60 -6.15 8.87
C GLU A 3 9.41 -5.20 8.71
N PHE A 4 8.19 -5.72 8.80
CA PHE A 4 6.94 -4.98 8.62
C PHE A 4 5.75 -5.73 9.22
N LEU A 5 4.58 -5.10 9.30
CA LEU A 5 3.34 -5.75 9.72
C LEU A 5 2.53 -6.18 8.48
N LEU A 6 2.05 -7.42 8.44
CA LEU A 6 1.10 -7.92 7.44
C LEU A 6 -0.18 -8.35 8.16
N ASN A 7 -1.29 -7.64 7.89
CA ASN A 7 -2.58 -7.90 8.54
C ASN A 7 -2.43 -8.10 10.07
N GLY A 8 -1.74 -7.16 10.72
CA GLY A 8 -1.51 -7.16 12.18
C GLY A 8 -0.44 -8.14 12.69
N ARG A 9 0.23 -8.90 11.82
CA ARG A 9 1.28 -9.86 12.20
C ARG A 9 2.67 -9.37 11.79
N ASN A 10 3.66 -9.55 12.65
CA ASN A 10 5.06 -9.22 12.32
C ASN A 10 5.59 -10.20 11.27
N GLU A 11 6.11 -9.66 10.17
CA GLU A 11 6.77 -10.40 9.11
C GLU A 11 8.23 -9.98 9.02
N LYS A 12 9.11 -10.97 8.84
CA LYS A 12 10.53 -10.78 8.58
C LYS A 12 10.88 -11.48 7.28
N VAL A 13 11.45 -10.73 6.34
CA VAL A 13 11.82 -11.24 5.02
C VAL A 13 13.28 -10.94 4.75
N ASP A 14 14.06 -11.98 4.51
CA ASP A 14 15.44 -11.92 4.08
C ASP A 14 15.67 -12.74 2.81
N GLN A 15 16.84 -12.60 2.20
CA GLN A 15 17.29 -13.38 1.05
C GLN A 15 16.27 -13.47 -0.10
N ILE A 16 15.54 -12.39 -0.35
CA ILE A 16 14.48 -12.31 -1.35
C ILE A 16 14.91 -11.40 -2.51
N ASP A 17 14.43 -11.70 -3.71
CA ASP A 17 14.63 -10.83 -4.87
C ASP A 17 13.90 -9.48 -4.68
N PRO A 18 14.63 -8.35 -4.63
CA PRO A 18 14.02 -7.03 -4.50
C PRO A 18 13.17 -6.60 -5.71
N ASN A 19 13.26 -7.27 -6.86
CA ASN A 19 12.40 -7.02 -8.02
C ASN A 19 10.98 -7.59 -7.83
N LEU A 20 10.73 -8.40 -6.80
CA LEU A 20 9.39 -8.93 -6.54
C LEU A 20 8.43 -7.79 -6.20
N SER A 21 7.33 -7.73 -6.96
CA SER A 21 6.17 -6.93 -6.58
C SER A 21 5.56 -7.48 -5.30
N ILE A 22 4.95 -6.58 -4.50
CA ILE A 22 4.19 -6.98 -3.31
C ILE A 22 3.09 -7.98 -3.70
N LEU A 23 2.44 -7.78 -4.85
CA LEU A 23 1.39 -8.68 -5.34
C LEU A 23 1.91 -10.10 -5.57
N GLU A 24 3.02 -10.24 -6.29
CA GLU A 24 3.60 -11.53 -6.59
C GLU A 24 4.04 -12.24 -5.31
N TRP A 25 4.67 -11.51 -4.39
CA TRP A 25 5.05 -12.05 -3.08
C TRP A 25 3.84 -12.55 -2.27
N LEU A 26 2.79 -11.72 -2.14
CA LEU A 26 1.57 -12.09 -1.43
C LEU A 26 0.96 -13.39 -1.97
N ARG A 27 0.87 -13.51 -3.29
CA ARG A 27 0.18 -14.63 -3.95
C ARG A 27 1.02 -15.90 -4.00
N THR A 28 2.32 -15.78 -4.27
CA THR A 28 3.19 -16.94 -4.53
C THR A 28 3.89 -17.45 -3.28
N LYS A 29 4.32 -16.54 -2.38
CA LYS A 29 5.05 -16.89 -1.15
C LYS A 29 4.11 -17.00 0.04
N MET A 30 3.25 -16.01 0.26
CA MET A 30 2.33 -15.99 1.41
C MET A 30 1.03 -16.74 1.16
N ARG A 31 0.72 -17.08 -0.10
CA ARG A 31 -0.54 -17.72 -0.52
C ARG A 31 -1.79 -16.91 -0.12
N LEU A 32 -1.64 -15.60 0.09
CA LEU A 32 -2.73 -14.65 0.26
C LEU A 32 -3.24 -14.25 -1.12
N THR A 33 -4.28 -14.95 -1.57
CA THR A 33 -4.78 -14.87 -2.94
C THR A 33 -5.98 -13.94 -3.10
N GLY A 34 -6.42 -13.25 -2.05
CA GLY A 34 -7.51 -12.30 -2.09
C GLY A 34 -7.21 -11.15 -3.05
N THR A 35 -6.04 -10.54 -2.94
CA THR A 35 -5.53 -9.52 -3.88
C THR A 35 -5.27 -10.12 -5.26
N LYS A 36 -5.70 -9.43 -6.32
CA LYS A 36 -5.72 -9.96 -7.70
C LYS A 36 -4.73 -9.25 -8.63
N GLU A 37 -4.23 -10.01 -9.59
CA GLU A 37 -3.49 -9.47 -10.74
C GLU A 37 -4.45 -9.26 -11.90
N GLY A 38 -4.56 -8.02 -12.38
CA GLY A 38 -5.39 -7.67 -13.53
C GLY A 38 -4.57 -7.21 -14.73
N CYS A 39 -3.80 -6.13 -14.57
CA CYS A 39 -2.98 -5.53 -15.63
C CYS A 39 -1.47 -5.59 -15.40
N ALA A 40 -1.03 -5.71 -14.14
CA ALA A 40 0.38 -5.59 -13.73
C ALA A 40 1.07 -4.26 -14.13
N SER A 41 0.31 -3.20 -14.40
CA SER A 41 0.81 -1.87 -14.77
C SER A 41 0.34 -0.74 -13.84
N GLY A 42 -0.52 -1.06 -12.86
CA GLY A 42 -1.15 -0.06 -11.98
C GLY A 42 -2.44 0.55 -12.49
N ASP A 43 -2.92 0.17 -13.68
CA ASP A 43 -4.08 0.86 -14.28
C ASP A 43 -5.45 0.41 -13.73
N CYS A 44 -5.57 -0.87 -13.35
CA CYS A 44 -6.89 -1.47 -13.07
C CYS A 44 -7.32 -1.44 -11.60
N GLY A 45 -6.38 -1.26 -10.67
CA GLY A 45 -6.65 -1.30 -9.22
C GLY A 45 -7.15 -2.63 -8.66
N ALA A 46 -7.17 -3.74 -9.41
CA ALA A 46 -7.57 -5.05 -8.87
C ALA A 46 -6.61 -5.56 -7.77
N CYS A 47 -5.40 -5.01 -7.76
CA CYS A 47 -4.33 -5.33 -6.82
C CYS A 47 -4.24 -4.38 -5.62
N THR A 48 -5.24 -3.50 -5.41
CA THR A 48 -5.16 -2.50 -4.35
C THR A 48 -5.03 -3.15 -2.98
N VAL A 49 -4.06 -2.65 -2.21
CA VAL A 49 -3.80 -2.95 -0.80
C VAL A 49 -3.61 -1.63 -0.06
N ILE A 50 -3.63 -1.66 1.27
CA ILE A 50 -3.43 -0.45 2.09
C ILE A 50 -2.07 -0.53 2.78
N THR A 51 -1.33 0.57 2.75
CA THR A 51 -0.17 0.78 3.62
C THR A 51 -0.46 1.83 4.68
N ARG A 52 -0.07 1.57 5.93
CA ARG A 52 -0.05 2.59 6.99
C ARG A 52 1.30 3.28 7.00
N THR A 53 1.31 4.59 6.79
CA THR A 53 2.53 5.41 6.77
C THR A 53 2.38 6.63 7.69
N PRO A 54 3.48 7.17 8.25
CA PRO A 54 3.46 8.49 8.87
C PRO A 54 3.20 9.55 7.80
N GLY A 55 2.24 10.42 8.05
CA GLY A 55 2.03 11.65 7.30
C GLY A 55 2.97 12.77 7.73
N GLN A 56 2.95 13.88 6.99
CA GLN A 56 3.90 14.99 7.12
C GLN A 56 3.94 15.67 8.50
N GLN A 57 2.88 15.53 9.29
CA GLN A 57 2.76 16.14 10.62
C GLN A 57 2.71 15.10 11.75
N GLY A 58 3.20 13.89 11.49
CA GLY A 58 3.16 12.79 12.47
C GLY A 58 1.77 12.16 12.65
N ASN A 59 0.78 12.56 11.85
CA ASN A 59 -0.47 11.84 11.73
C ASN A 59 -0.27 10.50 11.01
N ILE A 60 -1.16 9.54 11.23
CA ILE A 60 -1.15 8.28 10.48
C ILE A 60 -2.02 8.45 9.24
N ARG A 61 -1.51 7.97 8.09
CA ARG A 61 -2.28 7.89 6.85
C ARG A 61 -2.40 6.45 6.38
N TYR A 62 -3.57 6.10 5.88
CA TYR A 62 -3.82 4.82 5.22
C TYR A 62 -3.84 5.03 3.72
N GLU A 63 -2.79 4.61 3.03
CA GLU A 63 -2.62 4.85 1.60
C GLU A 63 -3.01 3.60 0.81
N ALA A 64 -3.99 3.74 -0.09
CA ALA A 64 -4.31 2.71 -1.06
C ALA A 64 -3.25 2.72 -2.17
N ILE A 65 -2.56 1.60 -2.36
CA ILE A 65 -1.48 1.46 -3.34
C ILE A 65 -1.70 0.26 -4.26
N ASN A 66 -1.07 0.29 -5.43
CA ASN A 66 -1.11 -0.80 -6.40
C ASN A 66 0.02 -1.79 -6.14
N SER A 67 -0.28 -2.89 -5.45
CA SER A 67 0.73 -3.90 -5.08
C SER A 67 1.47 -4.55 -6.26
N CYS A 68 0.94 -4.48 -7.49
CA CYS A 68 1.60 -5.02 -8.68
C CYS A 68 2.80 -4.20 -9.17
N ILE A 69 2.89 -2.92 -8.82
CA ILE A 69 3.97 -2.01 -9.23
C ILE A 69 4.69 -1.39 -8.03
N SER A 70 4.40 -1.88 -6.82
CA SER A 70 5.14 -1.56 -5.60
C SER A 70 6.02 -2.75 -5.24
N LEU A 71 7.31 -2.50 -5.04
CA LEU A 71 8.30 -3.55 -4.77
C LEU A 71 8.36 -3.90 -3.29
N ILE A 72 8.68 -5.15 -2.98
CA ILE A 72 8.70 -5.68 -1.61
C ILE A 72 9.64 -4.91 -0.67
N GLY A 73 10.76 -4.40 -1.19
CA GLY A 73 11.71 -3.60 -0.41
C GLY A 73 11.11 -2.33 0.21
N SER A 74 10.01 -1.82 -0.36
CA SER A 74 9.33 -0.63 0.15
C SER A 74 8.50 -0.87 1.43
N LEU A 75 8.28 -2.13 1.82
CA LEU A 75 7.45 -2.47 2.98
C LEU A 75 8.15 -2.26 4.31
N HIS A 76 9.48 -2.12 4.35
CA HIS A 76 10.20 -2.04 5.61
C HIS A 76 9.68 -0.92 6.52
N GLY A 77 9.29 -1.31 7.74
CA GLY A 77 8.74 -0.43 8.76
C GLY A 77 7.30 0.01 8.49
N LYS A 78 6.61 -0.50 7.47
CA LYS A 78 5.21 -0.17 7.19
C LYS A 78 4.28 -1.24 7.76
N GLU A 79 2.99 -0.95 7.79
CA GLU A 79 1.95 -1.97 7.91
C GLU A 79 1.28 -2.14 6.56
N LEU A 80 1.17 -3.38 6.09
CA LEU A 80 0.50 -3.80 4.87
C LEU A 80 -0.81 -4.50 5.24
N ILE A 81 -1.92 -3.99 4.76
CA ILE A 81 -3.26 -4.53 5.00
C ILE A 81 -3.85 -4.95 3.66
N THR A 82 -4.31 -6.19 3.60
CA THR A 82 -4.86 -6.83 2.40
C THR A 82 -6.34 -7.16 2.61
N VAL A 83 -7.05 -7.45 1.52
CA VAL A 83 -8.45 -7.89 1.61
C VAL A 83 -8.62 -9.15 2.49
N ASP A 84 -7.57 -9.97 2.59
CA ASP A 84 -7.57 -11.21 3.36
C ASP A 84 -7.68 -10.96 4.87
N ALA A 85 -7.38 -9.74 5.34
CA ALA A 85 -7.58 -9.33 6.74
C ALA A 85 -9.07 -9.32 7.14
N PHE A 86 -9.97 -9.14 6.17
CA PHE A 86 -11.42 -9.01 6.39
C PHE A 86 -12.18 -10.33 6.13
N ARG A 87 -11.49 -11.47 6.26
CA ARG A 87 -12.13 -12.80 6.28
C ARG A 87 -12.73 -13.14 7.65
N GLN A 88 -12.31 -12.42 8.70
CA GLN A 88 -12.76 -12.60 10.07
C GLN A 88 -13.86 -11.59 10.39
N GLU A 89 -14.74 -11.93 11.33
CA GLU A 89 -15.73 -11.00 11.84
C GLU A 89 -15.13 -10.10 12.95
N PRO A 90 -15.63 -8.86 13.13
CA PRO A 90 -16.66 -8.22 12.31
C PRO A 90 -16.12 -7.77 10.95
N GLY A 91 -16.83 -8.13 9.86
CA GLY A 91 -16.53 -7.64 8.51
C GLY A 91 -16.60 -6.11 8.43
N HIS A 92 -15.90 -5.53 7.45
CA HIS A 92 -15.91 -4.09 7.25
C HIS A 92 -17.25 -3.63 6.64
N PRO A 93 -17.83 -2.47 7.03
CA PRO A 93 -19.10 -1.97 6.47
C PRO A 93 -19.12 -1.90 4.93
N VAL A 94 -17.96 -1.67 4.33
CA VAL A 94 -17.78 -1.70 2.86
C VAL A 94 -18.12 -3.07 2.27
N GLN A 95 -17.70 -4.18 2.88
CA GLN A 95 -18.02 -5.52 2.37
C GLN A 95 -19.53 -5.77 2.38
N ARG A 96 -20.19 -5.43 3.49
CA ARG A 96 -21.65 -5.56 3.63
C ARG A 96 -22.37 -4.68 2.60
N ALA A 97 -21.99 -3.41 2.46
CA ALA A 97 -22.61 -2.49 1.51
C ALA A 97 -22.43 -2.96 0.05
N MET A 98 -21.25 -3.51 -0.30
CA MET A 98 -21.02 -4.09 -1.63
C MET A 98 -21.94 -5.27 -1.92
N MET A 99 -22.29 -6.09 -0.92
CA MET A 99 -23.26 -7.17 -1.08
C MET A 99 -24.68 -6.65 -1.22
N GLU A 100 -25.10 -5.75 -0.32
CA GLU A 100 -26.47 -5.22 -0.26
C GLU A 100 -26.84 -4.36 -1.48
N GLN A 101 -25.89 -3.58 -2.00
CA GLN A 101 -26.09 -2.75 -3.20
C GLN A 101 -25.81 -3.47 -4.51
N HIS A 102 -25.52 -4.78 -4.49
CA HIS A 102 -25.14 -5.55 -5.68
C HIS A 102 -23.90 -4.97 -6.41
N GLY A 103 -22.92 -4.49 -5.62
CA GLY A 103 -21.65 -3.92 -6.10
C GLY A 103 -20.67 -4.94 -6.69
N ALA A 104 -21.03 -6.23 -6.76
CA ALA A 104 -20.21 -7.29 -7.32
C ALA A 104 -21.01 -8.19 -8.28
N GLN A 105 -20.37 -8.58 -9.39
CA GLN A 105 -20.88 -9.60 -10.33
C GLN A 105 -19.85 -10.72 -10.48
N CYS A 106 -18.85 -10.58 -11.37
CA CYS A 106 -17.79 -11.57 -11.52
C CYS A 106 -16.84 -11.66 -10.30
N GLY A 107 -16.85 -10.64 -9.44
CA GLY A 107 -16.08 -10.59 -8.20
C GLY A 107 -14.58 -10.27 -8.35
N PHE A 108 -14.03 -10.23 -9.57
CA PHE A 108 -12.58 -10.12 -9.75
C PHE A 108 -11.98 -8.77 -9.32
N CYS A 109 -12.65 -7.67 -9.64
CA CYS A 109 -12.23 -6.32 -9.23
C CYS A 109 -12.65 -5.96 -7.80
N THR A 110 -13.54 -6.76 -7.20
CA THR A 110 -14.16 -6.46 -5.91
C THR A 110 -13.14 -6.30 -4.78
N PRO A 111 -12.11 -7.16 -4.63
CA PRO A 111 -11.07 -6.96 -3.63
C PRO A 111 -10.41 -5.58 -3.69
N GLY A 112 -9.97 -5.14 -4.86
CA GLY A 112 -9.31 -3.85 -5.02
C GLY A 112 -10.22 -2.67 -4.70
N ILE A 113 -11.47 -2.72 -5.17
CA ILE A 113 -12.50 -1.71 -4.90
C ILE A 113 -12.81 -1.62 -3.41
N VAL A 114 -12.95 -2.77 -2.74
CA VAL A 114 -13.15 -2.83 -1.29
C VAL A 114 -11.99 -2.15 -0.57
N MET A 115 -10.74 -2.47 -0.94
CA MET A 115 -9.56 -1.87 -0.29
C MET A 115 -9.48 -0.35 -0.51
N SER A 116 -9.83 0.17 -1.70
CA SER A 116 -9.89 1.62 -1.93
C SER A 116 -10.93 2.32 -1.04
N LEU A 117 -12.14 1.75 -0.93
CA LEU A 117 -13.21 2.29 -0.09
C LEU A 117 -12.90 2.17 1.41
N VAL A 118 -12.24 1.08 1.82
CA VAL A 118 -11.75 0.90 3.19
C VAL A 118 -10.69 1.97 3.52
N ALA A 119 -9.77 2.26 2.61
CA ALA A 119 -8.79 3.33 2.81
C ALA A 119 -9.48 4.69 2.97
N LEU A 120 -10.44 5.01 2.10
CA LEU A 120 -11.22 6.26 2.23
C LEU A 120 -11.96 6.32 3.57
N HIS A 121 -12.57 5.22 4.00
CA HIS A 121 -13.26 5.13 5.28
C HIS A 121 -12.30 5.33 6.46
N ALA A 122 -11.13 4.69 6.46
CA ALA A 122 -10.16 4.80 7.54
C ALA A 122 -9.52 6.20 7.67
N ASN A 123 -9.43 6.95 6.56
CA ASN A 123 -8.97 8.34 6.57
C ASN A 123 -10.09 9.36 6.81
N LYS A 124 -11.36 8.93 6.93
CA LYS A 124 -12.45 9.87 7.19
C LYS A 124 -12.32 10.42 8.62
N GLU A 125 -12.23 11.73 8.74
CA GLU A 125 -12.33 12.42 10.02
C GLU A 125 -13.80 12.39 10.51
N ASP A 126 -14.20 13.29 11.42
CA ASP A 126 -15.59 13.35 11.91
C ASP A 126 -16.62 13.79 10.83
N THR A 127 -16.17 13.94 9.58
CA THR A 127 -16.99 14.29 8.43
C THR A 127 -17.07 13.12 7.44
N VAL A 128 -18.28 12.89 6.91
CA VAL A 128 -18.51 11.91 5.85
C VAL A 128 -17.91 12.46 4.56
N PRO A 129 -17.03 11.72 3.85
CA PRO A 129 -16.47 12.18 2.59
C PRO A 129 -17.57 12.45 1.56
N ASP A 130 -17.42 13.53 0.80
CA ASP A 130 -18.34 13.86 -0.28
C ASP A 130 -18.21 12.93 -1.49
N ASP A 131 -19.12 13.06 -2.45
CA ASP A 131 -19.11 12.28 -3.69
C ASP A 131 -17.81 12.50 -4.48
N HIS A 132 -17.18 13.68 -4.41
CA HIS A 132 -15.93 13.93 -5.11
C HIS A 132 -14.79 13.08 -4.55
N ARG A 133 -14.63 13.03 -3.21
CA ARG A 133 -13.66 12.16 -2.54
C ARG A 133 -13.94 10.68 -2.80
N LEU A 134 -15.22 10.28 -2.81
CA LEU A 134 -15.62 8.90 -3.14
C LEU A 134 -15.22 8.51 -4.57
N LEU A 135 -15.52 9.37 -5.55
CA LEU A 135 -15.17 9.13 -6.94
C LEU A 135 -13.65 9.15 -7.16
N GLU A 136 -12.93 10.03 -6.47
CA GLU A 136 -11.46 10.05 -6.50
C GLU A 136 -10.89 8.73 -5.97
N ALA A 137 -11.37 8.22 -4.84
CA ALA A 137 -10.91 6.95 -4.28
C ALA A 137 -11.17 5.75 -5.21
N LEU A 138 -12.23 5.81 -6.03
CA LEU A 138 -12.57 4.77 -6.99
C LEU A 138 -11.91 4.96 -8.38
N SER A 139 -11.31 6.11 -8.65
CA SER A 139 -10.81 6.48 -9.98
C SER A 139 -9.74 5.53 -10.53
N GLY A 140 -8.98 4.90 -9.64
CA GLY A 140 -7.96 3.90 -9.98
C GLY A 140 -8.47 2.46 -10.07
N ASN A 141 -9.78 2.21 -9.93
CA ASN A 141 -10.35 0.85 -9.95
C ASN A 141 -11.26 0.64 -11.17
N LEU A 142 -10.92 -0.34 -12.00
CA LEU A 142 -11.71 -0.69 -13.18
C LEU A 142 -12.66 -1.85 -12.89
N CYS A 143 -13.94 -1.66 -13.21
CA CYS A 143 -14.96 -2.71 -13.21
C CYS A 143 -15.63 -2.82 -14.58
N ARG A 144 -15.57 -4.01 -15.18
CA ARG A 144 -16.18 -4.26 -16.50
C ARG A 144 -17.64 -4.70 -16.45
N CYS A 145 -18.14 -5.13 -15.29
CA CYS A 145 -19.41 -5.83 -15.17
C CYS A 145 -20.55 -4.95 -14.60
N THR A 146 -20.28 -4.17 -13.56
CA THR A 146 -21.33 -3.55 -12.74
C THR A 146 -21.85 -2.21 -13.27
N GLY A 147 -21.11 -1.56 -14.17
CA GLY A 147 -21.40 -0.19 -14.60
C GLY A 147 -21.22 0.87 -13.51
N TYR A 148 -20.45 0.55 -12.45
CA TYR A 148 -20.07 1.41 -11.31
C TYR A 148 -21.18 1.92 -10.40
N ARG A 149 -22.38 2.22 -10.90
CA ARG A 149 -23.50 2.73 -10.09
C ARG A 149 -23.69 1.99 -8.76
N PRO A 150 -23.84 0.64 -8.71
CA PRO A 150 -24.02 -0.05 -7.43
C PRO A 150 -22.80 0.02 -6.49
N ILE A 151 -21.60 0.21 -7.04
CA ILE A 151 -20.36 0.36 -6.26
C ILE A 151 -20.32 1.73 -5.58
N ILE A 152 -20.75 2.76 -6.31
CA ILE A 152 -20.86 4.12 -5.77
C ILE A 152 -21.90 4.15 -4.64
N GLU A 153 -23.08 3.53 -4.83
CA GLU A 153 -24.08 3.43 -3.76
C GLU A 153 -23.57 2.65 -2.54
N ALA A 154 -22.81 1.57 -2.76
CA ALA A 154 -22.15 0.84 -1.66
C ALA A 154 -21.16 1.73 -0.89
N GLY A 155 -20.39 2.55 -1.61
CA GLY A 155 -19.49 3.53 -1.01
C GLY A 155 -20.24 4.53 -0.14
N ARG A 156 -21.29 5.18 -0.66
CA ARG A 156 -22.12 6.12 0.11
C ARG A 156 -22.71 5.49 1.35
N GLN A 157 -23.24 4.28 1.22
CA GLN A 157 -23.82 3.54 2.35
C GLN A 157 -22.77 3.18 3.41
N ALA A 158 -21.56 2.79 3.01
CA ALA A 158 -20.51 2.40 3.95
C ALA A 158 -19.86 3.59 4.67
N LEU A 159 -19.70 4.72 3.99
CA LEU A 159 -18.98 5.89 4.53
C LEU A 159 -19.67 6.56 5.73
N VAL A 160 -21.00 6.41 5.85
CA VAL A 160 -21.76 6.90 7.01
C VAL A 160 -21.72 5.96 8.22
N GLN A 161 -21.17 4.75 8.07
CA GLN A 161 -21.11 3.76 9.13
C GLN A 161 -19.80 3.87 9.91
N GLU A 162 -19.86 3.55 11.20
CA GLU A 162 -18.67 3.38 12.02
C GLU A 162 -18.18 1.93 11.99
N TRP A 163 -16.88 1.74 12.18
CA TRP A 163 -16.29 0.41 12.31
C TRP A 163 -15.28 0.40 13.47
N ALA A 164 -15.56 -0.44 14.44
CA ALA A 164 -14.79 -0.59 15.67
C ALA A 164 -14.52 -2.09 15.89
N PRO A 165 -13.51 -2.64 15.23
CA PRO A 165 -13.14 -4.04 15.42
C PRO A 165 -12.49 -4.25 16.80
N GLU A 166 -12.47 -5.51 17.25
CA GLU A 166 -11.69 -5.90 18.44
C GLU A 166 -10.19 -5.76 18.18
N ALA A 167 -9.39 -5.60 19.25
CA ALA A 167 -7.95 -5.37 19.14
C ALA A 167 -7.18 -6.51 18.44
N GLN A 168 -7.72 -7.72 18.46
CA GLN A 168 -7.12 -8.90 17.83
C GLN A 168 -7.46 -9.02 16.34
N HIS A 169 -8.37 -8.18 15.82
CA HIS A 169 -8.76 -8.22 14.42
C HIS A 169 -7.53 -7.95 13.52
N PRO A 170 -7.30 -8.70 12.43
CA PRO A 170 -6.12 -8.53 11.57
C PRO A 170 -5.97 -7.13 10.96
N ALA A 171 -7.04 -6.35 10.94
CA ALA A 171 -7.05 -4.97 10.48
C ALA A 171 -7.49 -3.98 11.57
N ALA A 172 -7.23 -4.29 12.85
CA ALA A 172 -7.63 -3.46 13.99
C ALA A 172 -7.09 -2.03 13.93
N SER A 173 -5.93 -1.82 13.30
CA SER A 173 -5.31 -0.50 13.09
C SER A 173 -6.21 0.48 12.34
N LEU A 174 -7.06 0.00 11.43
CA LEU A 174 -8.01 0.82 10.65
C LEU A 174 -9.23 1.28 11.49
N GLY A 175 -9.40 0.76 12.71
CA GLY A 175 -10.49 1.16 13.61
C GLY A 175 -10.31 2.56 14.20
N ARG A 176 -11.43 3.23 14.52
CA ARG A 176 -11.42 4.61 15.06
C ARG A 176 -10.92 4.77 16.49
N ALA A 177 -10.69 3.69 17.24
CA ALA A 177 -10.22 3.75 18.62
C ALA A 177 -8.77 4.29 18.66
N ARG A 178 -8.66 5.62 18.62
CA ARG A 178 -7.47 6.40 18.87
C ARG A 178 -7.11 6.31 20.35
N ASP A 179 -6.43 5.25 20.72
CA ASP A 179 -5.48 5.34 21.82
C ASP A 179 -4.14 4.84 21.29
N GLY A 180 -3.07 5.53 21.68
CA GLY A 180 -1.70 5.33 21.19
C GLY A 180 -1.07 4.00 21.57
N GLY A 181 -1.72 2.88 21.20
CA GLY A 181 -1.23 1.52 21.27
C GLY A 181 -0.37 1.22 20.06
N ASP A 182 0.89 0.91 20.33
CA ASP A 182 1.97 0.58 19.42
C ASP A 182 2.01 1.46 18.18
N LYS A 183 2.70 2.60 18.34
CA LYS A 183 3.62 3.05 17.30
C LYS A 183 4.49 1.84 16.96
N ALA A 184 4.02 0.99 16.03
CA ALA A 184 4.83 -0.03 15.42
C ALA A 184 6.11 0.72 15.09
N THR A 185 7.22 0.32 15.73
CA THR A 185 8.48 0.99 15.56
C THR A 185 8.78 0.86 14.08
N ILE A 186 8.40 1.88 13.32
CA ILE A 186 8.76 1.99 11.92
C ILE A 186 10.25 2.14 12.03
N HIS A 187 10.94 1.00 11.91
CA HIS A 187 12.38 0.93 12.02
C HIS A 187 12.92 2.09 11.19
N GLN A 188 13.71 2.95 11.81
CA GLN A 188 14.26 4.16 11.18
C GLN A 188 15.67 3.93 10.66
N ASP A 189 16.10 2.67 10.63
CA ASP A 189 17.44 2.31 10.22
C ASP A 189 17.51 2.12 8.70
N SER A 190 18.70 2.28 8.17
CA SER A 190 19.00 1.92 6.79
C SER A 190 18.99 0.41 6.64
N ILE A 191 18.40 -0.08 5.54
CA ILE A 191 18.34 -1.51 5.26
C ILE A 191 18.95 -1.88 3.93
N THR A 192 19.39 -3.12 3.86
CA THR A 192 19.77 -3.80 2.63
C THR A 192 18.92 -5.06 2.48
N LEU A 193 18.34 -5.22 1.30
CA LEU A 193 17.65 -6.43 0.87
C LEU A 193 18.36 -6.95 -0.36
N ASN A 194 18.78 -8.20 -0.34
CA ASN A 194 19.50 -8.82 -1.44
C ASN A 194 19.07 -10.28 -1.55
N SER A 195 19.09 -10.79 -2.77
CA SER A 195 19.14 -12.23 -3.01
C SER A 195 20.60 -12.71 -2.87
N PRO A 196 20.86 -13.99 -2.50
CA PRO A 196 22.21 -14.47 -2.22
C PRO A 196 23.26 -14.24 -3.32
N GLU A 197 22.87 -14.25 -4.60
CA GLU A 197 23.78 -14.05 -5.76
C GLU A 197 23.16 -13.14 -6.83
N GLY A 198 22.19 -12.31 -6.47
CA GLY A 198 21.40 -11.57 -7.45
C GLY A 198 21.14 -10.12 -7.05
N PRO A 199 19.99 -9.57 -7.44
CA PRO A 199 19.68 -8.17 -7.26
C PRO A 199 19.76 -7.67 -5.82
N ARG A 200 20.09 -6.39 -5.68
CA ARG A 200 20.27 -5.66 -4.43
C ARG A 200 19.34 -4.46 -4.34
N TYR A 201 18.87 -4.17 -3.14
CA TYR A 201 18.09 -2.99 -2.78
C TYR A 201 18.64 -2.37 -1.51
N ASN A 202 18.95 -1.08 -1.56
CA ASN A 202 19.36 -0.29 -0.42
C ASN A 202 18.32 0.78 -0.11
N ALA A 203 17.99 0.99 1.15
CA ALA A 203 17.12 2.08 1.58
C ALA A 203 17.84 2.90 2.67
N PRO A 204 18.69 3.87 2.28
CA PRO A 204 19.31 4.80 3.22
C PRO A 204 18.27 5.71 3.87
N VAL A 205 18.60 6.23 5.06
CA VAL A 205 17.74 7.16 5.80
C VAL A 205 18.25 8.59 5.86
N SER A 206 19.44 8.85 5.31
CA SER A 206 20.04 10.18 5.23
C SER A 206 20.59 10.48 3.84
N LEU A 207 20.69 11.77 3.53
CA LEU A 207 21.22 12.23 2.24
C LEU A 207 22.70 11.86 2.08
N ASP A 208 23.47 11.83 3.17
CA ASP A 208 24.89 11.49 3.14
C ASP A 208 25.13 10.01 2.85
N GLU A 209 24.29 9.11 3.40
CA GLU A 209 24.31 7.70 3.03
C GLU A 209 23.90 7.49 1.58
N LEU A 210 22.84 8.17 1.12
CA LEU A 210 22.43 8.13 -0.29
C LEU A 210 23.57 8.56 -1.22
N ARG A 211 24.26 9.67 -0.89
CA ARG A 211 25.43 10.15 -1.65
C ARG A 211 26.60 9.18 -1.63
N THR A 212 26.79 8.45 -0.53
CA THR A 212 27.84 7.43 -0.41
C THR A 212 27.53 6.25 -1.31
N LEU A 213 26.31 5.71 -1.22
CA LEU A 213 25.86 4.61 -2.08
C LEU A 213 25.90 5.00 -3.57
N ARG A 214 25.52 6.23 -3.92
CA ARG A 214 25.59 6.70 -5.32
C ARG A 214 27.02 6.86 -5.85
N ARG A 215 28.00 7.13 -4.99
CA ARG A 215 29.42 7.15 -5.38
C ARG A 215 29.98 5.74 -5.54
N GLU A 216 29.60 4.82 -4.66
CA GLU A 216 30.03 3.42 -4.70
C GLU A 216 29.37 2.65 -5.87
N PHE A 217 28.10 2.94 -6.16
CA PHE A 217 27.29 2.27 -7.17
C PHE A 217 26.70 3.28 -8.17
N PRO A 218 27.51 3.85 -9.08
CA PRO A 218 27.06 4.89 -10.01
C PRO A 218 25.96 4.43 -10.98
N GLU A 219 25.88 3.12 -11.27
CA GLU A 219 24.86 2.54 -12.16
C GLU A 219 23.57 2.14 -11.44
N SER A 220 23.51 2.24 -10.11
CA SER A 220 22.30 1.89 -9.35
C SER A 220 21.10 2.74 -9.78
N ARG A 221 19.92 2.14 -9.88
CA ARG A 221 18.67 2.86 -10.19
C ARG A 221 18.08 3.45 -8.91
N LEU A 222 17.73 4.74 -8.93
CA LEU A 222 16.97 5.34 -7.84
C LEU A 222 15.51 4.94 -7.94
N VAL A 223 14.87 4.67 -6.79
CA VAL A 223 13.46 4.29 -6.73
C VAL A 223 12.73 5.01 -5.59
N ALA A 224 11.53 5.52 -5.88
CA ALA A 224 10.59 6.02 -4.87
C ALA A 224 9.32 5.14 -4.92
N GLY A 225 8.18 5.69 -5.34
CA GLY A 225 6.92 4.93 -5.47
C GLY A 225 6.89 3.89 -6.61
N SER A 226 7.99 3.73 -7.35
CA SER A 226 8.23 2.71 -8.39
C SER A 226 7.22 2.63 -9.54
N THR A 227 6.34 3.62 -9.71
CA THR A 227 5.26 3.59 -10.71
C THR A 227 5.74 3.63 -12.17
N ASP A 228 6.96 4.10 -12.39
CA ASP A 228 7.68 4.07 -13.65
C ASP A 228 8.60 2.85 -13.74
N LEU A 229 9.50 2.72 -12.77
CA LEU A 229 10.59 1.75 -12.76
C LEU A 229 10.08 0.31 -12.69
N ALA A 230 8.99 0.05 -11.96
CA ALA A 230 8.42 -1.29 -11.86
C ALA A 230 7.85 -1.78 -13.20
N LEU A 231 7.51 -0.90 -14.13
CA LEU A 231 7.04 -1.31 -15.47
C LEU A 231 8.18 -1.93 -16.30
N GLU A 232 9.44 -1.58 -16.04
CA GLU A 232 10.57 -2.30 -16.64
C GLU A 232 10.58 -3.77 -16.19
N ILE A 233 10.19 -4.04 -14.95
CA ILE A 233 10.09 -5.40 -14.41
C ILE A 233 8.83 -6.08 -14.92
N THR A 234 7.65 -5.49 -14.70
CA THR A 234 6.38 -6.18 -14.92
C THR A 234 5.94 -6.23 -16.38
N GLN A 235 6.32 -5.24 -17.19
CA GLN A 235 5.91 -5.14 -18.60
C GLN A 235 7.05 -5.44 -19.57
N GLN A 236 8.29 -5.05 -19.23
CA GLN A 236 9.46 -5.29 -20.07
C GLN A 236 10.27 -6.53 -19.66
N LEU A 237 9.87 -7.20 -18.56
CA LEU A 237 10.50 -8.43 -18.05
C LEU A 237 12.01 -8.27 -17.81
N LYS A 238 12.42 -7.07 -17.38
CA LYS A 238 13.81 -6.77 -17.01
C LYS A 238 14.04 -7.06 -15.53
N THR A 239 15.28 -7.40 -15.22
CA THR A 239 15.78 -7.46 -13.86
C THR A 239 16.62 -6.21 -13.59
N LEU A 240 16.39 -5.56 -12.46
CA LEU A 240 17.21 -4.45 -12.01
C LEU A 240 18.23 -4.96 -10.99
N ASP A 241 19.51 -4.88 -11.34
CA ASP A 241 20.60 -5.44 -10.53
C ASP A 241 20.76 -4.72 -9.20
N HIS A 242 20.62 -3.39 -9.20
CA HIS A 242 20.76 -2.60 -7.99
C HIS A 242 19.81 -1.41 -7.97
N MET A 243 18.96 -1.36 -6.94
CA MET A 243 18.08 -0.25 -6.63
C MET A 243 18.48 0.45 -5.33
N ILE A 244 18.40 1.78 -5.29
CA ILE A 244 18.50 2.58 -4.07
C ILE A 244 17.21 3.35 -3.88
N SER A 245 16.51 3.07 -2.79
CA SER A 245 15.29 3.78 -2.42
C SER A 245 15.60 5.15 -1.84
N VAL A 246 14.79 6.13 -2.20
CA VAL A 246 14.83 7.49 -1.66
C VAL A 246 13.67 7.77 -0.70
N GLU A 247 12.73 6.83 -0.53
CA GLU A 247 11.51 7.03 0.26
C GLU A 247 11.78 7.32 1.75
N ARG A 248 12.97 7.00 2.25
CA ARG A 248 13.33 7.09 3.66
C ARG A 248 14.36 8.18 3.97
N VAL A 249 14.79 8.92 2.95
CA VAL A 249 15.72 10.04 3.11
C VAL A 249 14.94 11.27 3.54
N GLU A 250 15.02 11.64 4.82
CA GLU A 250 14.20 12.70 5.41
C GLU A 250 14.43 14.07 4.77
N GLU A 251 15.66 14.36 4.34
CA GLU A 251 16.01 15.61 3.68
C GLU A 251 15.30 15.81 2.34
N LEU A 252 14.80 14.73 1.71
CA LEU A 252 14.05 14.76 0.45
C LEU A 252 12.53 14.93 0.64
N LYS A 253 12.03 15.05 1.87
CA LYS A 253 10.59 15.08 2.18
C LYS A 253 10.04 16.45 2.58
N SER A 254 10.87 17.49 2.63
CA SER A 254 10.45 18.82 3.04
C SER A 254 10.12 19.73 1.87
N CYS A 255 9.11 20.59 2.03
CA CYS A 255 8.79 21.71 1.16
C CYS A 255 8.93 23.01 1.97
N ARG A 256 9.49 24.08 1.39
CA ARG A 256 9.78 25.33 2.11
C ARG A 256 9.46 26.51 1.21
N GLN A 257 8.44 27.28 1.59
CA GLN A 257 8.12 28.52 0.90
C GLN A 257 9.20 29.58 1.14
N GLN A 258 9.76 30.13 0.07
CA GLN A 258 10.68 31.27 0.07
C GLN A 258 10.11 32.39 -0.81
N GLY A 259 9.48 33.37 -0.18
CA GLY A 259 8.73 34.40 -0.91
C GLY A 259 7.52 33.79 -1.64
N ASP A 260 7.50 33.94 -2.96
CA ASP A 260 6.43 33.42 -3.83
C ASP A 260 6.77 32.02 -4.42
N GLU A 261 7.91 31.42 -4.05
CA GLU A 261 8.35 30.09 -4.48
C GLU A 261 8.14 29.04 -3.38
N LEU A 262 7.80 27.80 -3.75
CA LEU A 262 7.54 26.65 -2.86
C LEU A 262 8.71 25.66 -2.74
#